data_AF-Q039W1-F1
#
_entry.id   AF-Q039W1-F1
#
_cell.length_a   1.000
_cell.length_b   1.000
_cell.length_c   1.000
_cell.angle_alpha   90.00
_cell.angle_beta   90.00
_cell.angle_gamma   90.00
#
_symmetry.space_group_name_H-M   'P 1'
#
loop_
_entity.id
_entity.type
_entity.pdbx_description
1 polymer ?
#
loop_
_entity_poly.entity_id
_entity_poly.type
_entity_poly.pdbx_seq_one_letter_code
_entity_poly.pdbx_strand_id
1 'polypeptide(L)'
;MKTLLAQLAFDGKRLVVRNSSFIFFSLLMPAGFYLLYTKMMISGSATEIKYFNISYMDQMIVYSILINAFFSIASILKRDRDKGFTTFLRLSPHGTLPYYVSITFWMLMMSLLSVIVLGSIAVGVNNVSLGTDQWLELLGVVLIGQLPVLMIGIALSYIHREEMLSLASNLLTFPMAIISGLWWPITMLPNWYKLLASRCQPTL
;
A
#
# COMPACT_ATOMS: atom_id res chain seq x y z
N MET A 1 17.20 17.49 14.88
CA MET A 1 16.31 17.87 13.75
C MET A 1 17.03 17.92 12.39
N LYS A 2 18.19 18.58 12.26
CA LYS A 2 18.93 18.66 10.98
C LYS A 2 19.29 17.29 10.38
N THR A 3 19.64 16.32 11.22
CA THR A 3 20.00 14.94 10.82
C THR A 3 18.82 14.16 10.27
N LEU A 4 17.63 14.30 10.87
CA LEU A 4 16.40 13.66 10.38
C LEU A 4 15.98 14.24 9.02
N LEU A 5 16.03 15.57 8.87
CA LEU A 5 15.70 16.23 7.59
C LEU A 5 16.66 15.82 6.47
N ALA A 6 17.96 15.71 6.78
CA ALA A 6 18.94 15.21 5.82
C ALA A 6 18.67 13.76 5.41
N GLN A 7 18.31 12.90 6.38
CA GLN A 7 17.93 11.51 6.13
C GLN A 7 16.66 11.41 5.26
N LEU A 8 15.64 12.22 5.57
CA LEU A 8 14.41 12.31 4.78
C LEU A 8 14.68 12.72 3.34
N ALA A 9 15.53 13.72 3.12
CA ALA A 9 15.90 14.16 1.77
C ALA A 9 16.69 13.07 1.01
N PHE A 10 17.63 12.41 1.69
CA PHE A 10 18.42 11.32 1.13
C PHE A 10 17.53 10.13 0.71
N ASP A 11 16.69 9.66 1.64
CA ASP A 11 15.77 8.56 1.38
C ASP A 11 14.71 8.96 0.36
N GLY A 12 14.26 10.21 0.33
CA GLY A 12 13.32 10.69 -0.69
C GLY A 12 13.87 10.55 -2.10
N LYS A 13 15.11 10.97 -2.31
CA LYS A 13 15.77 10.80 -3.61
C LYS A 13 15.89 9.31 -3.98
N ARG A 14 16.12 8.44 -3.00
CA ARG A 14 16.37 7.02 -3.25
C ARG A 14 15.09 6.17 -3.39
N LEU A 15 14.16 6.34 -2.46
CA LEU A 15 12.90 5.61 -2.39
C LEU A 15 11.91 6.12 -3.43
N VAL A 16 11.90 7.43 -3.71
CA VAL A 16 10.93 8.05 -4.63
C VAL A 16 11.53 8.27 -6.00
N VAL A 17 12.55 9.13 -6.10
CA VAL A 17 13.03 9.61 -7.40
C VAL A 17 13.73 8.51 -8.18
N ARG A 18 14.58 7.72 -7.51
CA ARG A 18 15.30 6.61 -8.15
C ARG A 18 14.44 5.37 -8.38
N ASN A 19 13.32 5.24 -7.69
CA ASN A 19 12.37 4.12 -7.86
C ASN A 19 11.05 4.58 -8.50
N SER A 20 11.09 5.67 -9.26
CA SER A 20 9.92 6.30 -9.86
C SER A 20 9.18 5.36 -10.80
N SER A 21 9.90 4.53 -11.56
CA SER A 21 9.29 3.53 -12.44
C SER A 21 8.46 2.52 -11.64
N PHE A 22 8.98 2.00 -10.53
CA PHE A 22 8.23 1.08 -9.69
C PHE A 22 6.98 1.75 -9.12
N ILE A 23 7.11 2.97 -8.58
CA ILE A 23 5.98 3.70 -7.99
C ILE A 23 4.91 3.97 -9.06
N PHE A 24 5.34 4.40 -10.24
CA PHE A 24 4.45 4.63 -11.37
C PHE A 24 3.69 3.36 -11.76
N PHE A 25 4.38 2.24 -11.97
CA PHE A 25 3.72 0.97 -12.32
C PHE A 25 2.89 0.40 -11.17
N SER A 26 3.32 0.57 -9.92
CA SER A 26 2.56 0.12 -8.74
C SER A 26 1.27 0.89 -8.54
N LEU A 27 1.16 2.11 -9.09
CA LEU A 27 -0.08 2.90 -9.11
C LEU A 27 -0.89 2.70 -10.39
N LEU A 28 -0.20 2.58 -11.53
CA LEU A 28 -0.81 2.41 -12.84
C LEU A 28 -1.61 1.11 -12.92
N MET A 29 -1.08 0.01 -12.37
CA MET A 29 -1.77 -1.29 -12.38
C MET A 29 -3.09 -1.27 -11.59
N PRO A 30 -3.12 -0.86 -10.30
CA PRO A 30 -4.38 -0.70 -9.56
C PRO A 30 -5.34 0.29 -10.22
N ALA A 31 -4.83 1.41 -10.75
CA ALA A 31 -5.65 2.38 -11.47
C ALA A 31 -6.29 1.79 -12.74
N GLY A 32 -5.51 1.02 -13.51
CA GLY A 32 -5.99 0.32 -14.69
C GLY A 32 -7.07 -0.71 -14.35
N PHE A 33 -6.87 -1.50 -13.29
CA PHE A 33 -7.89 -2.44 -12.83
C PHE A 33 -9.13 -1.73 -12.30
N TYR A 34 -8.97 -0.64 -11.54
CA TYR A 34 -10.09 0.19 -11.11
C TYR A 34 -10.96 0.62 -12.30
N LEU A 35 -10.34 1.17 -13.34
CA LEU A 35 -11.05 1.60 -14.55
C LEU A 35 -11.69 0.42 -15.29
N LEU A 36 -10.96 -0.68 -15.46
CA LEU A 36 -11.45 -1.86 -16.15
C LEU A 36 -12.71 -2.42 -15.47
N TYR A 37 -12.64 -2.71 -14.18
CA TYR A 37 -13.73 -3.36 -13.46
C TYR A 37 -14.92 -2.44 -13.25
N THR A 38 -14.71 -1.15 -12.95
CA THR A 38 -15.82 -0.20 -12.81
C THR A 38 -16.56 0.06 -14.13
N LYS A 39 -15.88 -0.10 -15.28
CA LYS A 39 -16.51 -0.04 -16.61
C LYS A 39 -17.12 -1.36 -17.08
N MET A 40 -16.66 -2.50 -16.57
CA MET A 40 -17.24 -3.81 -16.90
C MET A 40 -18.46 -4.14 -16.03
N MET A 41 -18.46 -3.73 -14.76
CA MET A 41 -19.49 -4.06 -13.77
C MET A 41 -20.58 -2.98 -13.71
N ILE A 42 -21.27 -2.72 -14.83
CA ILE A 42 -22.39 -1.76 -14.92
C ILE A 42 -23.75 -2.46 -14.74
N SER A 43 -23.77 -3.65 -14.13
CA SER A 43 -25.00 -4.42 -13.93
C SER A 43 -25.59 -4.17 -12.53
N GLY A 44 -26.74 -3.49 -12.46
CA GLY A 44 -27.46 -3.22 -11.22
C GLY A 44 -28.14 -1.85 -11.20
N SER A 45 -28.72 -1.49 -10.06
CA SER A 45 -29.22 -0.15 -9.78
C SER A 45 -28.08 0.86 -9.66
N ALA A 46 -28.37 2.15 -9.86
CA ALA A 46 -27.37 3.22 -9.75
C ALA A 46 -26.68 3.27 -8.37
N THR A 47 -27.40 2.87 -7.31
CA THR A 47 -26.87 2.83 -5.93
C THR A 47 -25.85 1.69 -5.76
N GLU A 48 -26.12 0.51 -6.34
CA GLU A 48 -25.21 -0.64 -6.25
C GLU A 48 -23.91 -0.38 -7.01
N ILE A 49 -24.00 0.25 -8.19
CA ILE A 49 -22.83 0.65 -8.98
C ILE A 49 -21.98 1.67 -8.21
N LYS A 50 -22.63 2.64 -7.54
CA LYS A 50 -21.91 3.63 -6.71
C LYS A 50 -21.18 2.97 -5.54
N TYR A 51 -21.85 2.06 -4.83
CA TYR A 51 -21.22 1.33 -3.71
C TYR A 51 -20.02 0.51 -4.20
N PHE A 52 -20.19 -0.25 -5.28
CA PHE A 52 -19.11 -1.02 -5.90
C PHE A 52 -17.92 -0.13 -6.27
N ASN A 53 -18.16 1.02 -6.91
CA ASN A 53 -17.09 1.94 -7.31
C ASN A 53 -16.31 2.52 -6.13
N ILE A 54 -16.95 2.71 -4.96
CA ILE A 54 -16.28 3.17 -3.75
C ILE A 54 -15.48 2.03 -3.12
N SER A 55 -16.13 0.88 -2.84
CA SER A 55 -15.45 -0.26 -2.22
C SER A 55 -14.28 -0.76 -3.06
N TYR A 56 -14.41 -0.76 -4.39
CA TYR A 56 -13.34 -1.19 -5.29
C TYR A 56 -12.16 -0.21 -5.32
N MET A 57 -12.42 1.09 -5.15
CA MET A 57 -11.37 2.10 -5.00
C MET A 57 -10.54 1.81 -3.74
N ASP A 58 -11.19 1.56 -2.61
CA ASP A 58 -10.53 1.27 -1.34
C ASP A 58 -9.66 0.02 -1.43
N GLN A 59 -10.18 -1.03 -2.08
CA GLN A 59 -9.44 -2.26 -2.32
C GLN A 59 -8.17 -2.02 -3.15
N MET A 60 -8.24 -1.16 -4.18
CA MET A 60 -7.08 -0.82 -5.01
C MET A 60 -6.05 0.04 -4.27
N ILE A 61 -6.49 0.92 -3.37
CA ILE A 61 -5.61 1.67 -2.48
C ILE A 61 -4.84 0.71 -1.57
N VAL A 62 -5.54 -0.22 -0.92
CA VAL A 62 -4.91 -1.24 -0.07
C VAL A 62 -3.93 -2.08 -0.88
N TYR A 63 -4.30 -2.49 -2.09
CA TYR A 63 -3.43 -3.29 -2.95
C TYR A 63 -2.14 -2.56 -3.35
N SER A 64 -2.22 -1.26 -3.68
CA SER A 64 -1.04 -0.40 -3.94
C SER A 64 -0.10 -0.37 -2.72
N ILE A 65 -0.65 -0.21 -1.52
CA ILE A 65 0.12 -0.18 -0.27
C ILE A 65 0.83 -1.52 -0.03
N LEU A 66 0.13 -2.64 -0.25
CA LEU A 66 0.72 -3.99 -0.10
C LEU A 66 1.87 -4.21 -1.08
N ILE A 67 1.70 -3.87 -2.36
CA ILE A 67 2.76 -3.99 -3.36
C ILE A 67 3.98 -3.14 -2.95
N ASN A 68 3.74 -1.90 -2.54
CA ASN A 68 4.82 -0.98 -2.16
C ASN A 68 5.60 -1.52 -0.95
N ALA A 69 4.91 -1.97 0.09
CA ALA A 69 5.54 -2.48 1.30
C ALA A 69 6.31 -3.79 1.08
N PHE A 70 5.68 -4.78 0.42
CA PHE A 70 6.23 -6.13 0.32
C PHE A 70 7.25 -6.29 -0.81
N PHE A 71 7.19 -5.48 -1.88
CA PHE A 71 8.13 -5.59 -2.99
C PHE A 71 9.16 -4.46 -3.01
N SER A 72 8.73 -3.20 -2.91
CA SER A 72 9.67 -2.07 -2.97
C SER A 72 10.43 -1.89 -1.66
N ILE A 73 9.74 -1.64 -0.55
CA ILE A 73 10.40 -1.35 0.73
C ILE A 73 11.19 -2.57 1.21
N ALA A 74 10.59 -3.77 1.21
CA ALA A 74 11.29 -4.98 1.65
C ALA A 74 12.60 -5.24 0.86
N SER A 75 12.60 -5.04 -0.46
CA SER A 75 13.80 -5.23 -1.29
C SER A 75 14.85 -4.13 -1.06
N ILE A 76 14.43 -2.88 -0.84
CA ILE A 76 15.35 -1.78 -0.55
C ILE A 76 16.02 -1.98 0.82
N LEU A 77 15.26 -2.33 1.85
CA LEU A 77 15.80 -2.61 3.19
C LEU A 77 16.75 -3.80 3.18
N LYS A 78 16.40 -4.86 2.44
CA LYS A 78 17.30 -6.00 2.25
C LYS A 78 18.62 -5.55 1.62
N ARG A 79 18.55 -4.82 0.50
CA ARG A 79 19.73 -4.32 -0.22
C ARG A 79 20.59 -3.40 0.66
N ASP A 80 19.98 -2.62 1.53
CA ASP A 80 20.69 -1.81 2.52
C ASP A 80 21.46 -2.63 3.52
N ARG A 81 20.85 -3.70 4.01
CA ARG A 81 21.50 -4.60 4.94
C ARG A 81 22.65 -5.36 4.28
N ASP A 82 22.41 -5.88 3.07
CA ASP A 82 23.42 -6.62 2.30
C ASP A 82 24.65 -5.74 1.97
N LYS A 83 24.42 -4.44 1.70
CA LYS A 83 25.50 -3.47 1.46
C LYS A 83 26.13 -2.90 2.74
N GLY A 84 25.70 -3.36 3.92
CA GLY A 84 26.21 -2.88 5.20
C GLY A 84 25.80 -1.46 5.56
N PHE A 85 24.83 -0.85 4.86
CA PHE A 85 24.36 0.52 5.13
C PHE A 85 23.78 0.64 6.54
N THR A 86 23.02 -0.37 6.99
CA THR A 86 22.51 -0.40 8.37
C THR A 86 23.62 -0.51 9.41
N THR A 87 24.72 -1.20 9.09
CA THR A 87 25.89 -1.32 9.96
C THR A 87 26.64 0.00 10.04
N PHE A 88 26.80 0.68 8.91
CA PHE A 88 27.37 2.03 8.85
C PHE A 88 26.56 3.03 9.70
N LEU A 89 25.23 3.00 9.59
CA LEU A 89 24.34 3.86 10.40
C LEU A 89 24.44 3.58 11.90
N ARG A 90 24.63 2.31 12.32
CA ARG A 90 24.84 1.94 13.74
C ARG A 90 26.13 2.51 14.31
N LEU A 91 27.17 2.63 13.50
CA LEU A 91 28.46 3.22 13.90
C LEU A 91 28.41 4.76 13.89
N SER A 92 27.37 5.36 13.33
CA SER A 92 27.19 6.81 13.33
C SER A 92 26.72 7.33 14.70
N PRO A 93 27.05 8.59 15.08
CA PRO A 93 26.60 9.19 16.34
C PRO A 93 25.07 9.29 16.50
N HIS A 94 24.31 9.09 15.41
CA HIS A 94 22.87 9.26 15.36
C HIS A 94 22.09 7.93 15.36
N GLY A 95 22.78 6.79 15.24
CA GLY A 95 22.18 5.46 15.24
C GLY A 95 21.25 5.16 14.05
N THR A 96 20.42 4.12 14.18
CA THR A 96 19.49 3.67 13.11
C THR A 96 18.09 4.26 13.18
N LEU A 97 17.76 4.96 14.28
CA LEU A 97 16.41 5.50 14.48
C LEU A 97 15.98 6.48 13.37
N PRO A 98 16.81 7.44 12.92
CA PRO A 98 16.43 8.37 11.86
C PRO A 98 16.12 7.68 10.52
N TYR A 99 16.77 6.56 10.23
CA TYR A 99 16.55 5.77 9.01
C TYR A 99 15.19 5.10 9.00
N TYR A 100 14.81 4.41 10.08
CA TYR A 100 13.49 3.77 10.15
C TYR A 100 12.35 4.81 10.19
N VAL A 101 12.54 5.93 10.90
CA VAL A 101 11.56 7.03 10.89
C VAL A 101 11.38 7.60 9.47
N SER A 102 12.48 7.76 8.74
CA SER A 102 12.46 8.25 7.36
C SER A 102 11.75 7.28 6.41
N ILE A 103 12.00 5.97 6.53
CA ILE A 103 11.29 4.94 5.74
C ILE A 103 9.79 4.96 6.03
N THR A 104 9.41 4.98 7.31
CA THR A 104 7.99 5.03 7.70
C THR A 104 7.34 6.29 7.14
N PHE A 105 8.00 7.45 7.23
CA PHE A 105 7.51 8.70 6.65
C PHE A 105 7.30 8.59 5.13
N TRP A 106 8.26 8.06 4.39
CA TRP A 106 8.13 7.92 2.94
C TRP A 106 7.07 6.89 2.54
N MET A 107 6.89 5.82 3.31
CA MET A 107 5.79 4.89 3.10
C MET A 107 4.43 5.57 3.30
N LEU A 108 4.31 6.40 4.37
CA LEU A 108 3.12 7.22 4.60
C LEU A 108 2.86 8.14 3.41
N MET A 109 3.88 8.81 2.88
CA MET A 109 3.73 9.65 1.68
C MET A 109 3.28 8.87 0.44
N MET A 110 3.77 7.63 0.25
CA MET A 110 3.35 6.76 -0.86
C MET A 110 1.89 6.31 -0.73
N SER A 111 1.45 6.03 0.49
CA SER A 111 0.04 5.69 0.75
C SER A 111 -0.88 6.89 0.45
N LEU A 112 -0.50 8.10 0.89
CA LEU A 112 -1.22 9.33 0.56
C LEU A 112 -1.27 9.60 -0.94
N LEU A 113 -0.14 9.41 -1.64
CA LEU A 113 -0.10 9.52 -3.09
C LEU A 113 -1.06 8.52 -3.76
N SER A 114 -1.13 7.28 -3.26
CA SER A 114 -2.06 6.27 -3.77
C SER A 114 -3.52 6.69 -3.60
N VAL A 115 -3.87 7.22 -2.42
CA VAL A 115 -5.22 7.75 -2.13
C VAL A 115 -5.58 8.91 -3.06
N ILE A 116 -4.65 9.87 -3.26
CA ILE A 116 -4.88 11.03 -4.15
C ILE A 116 -5.05 10.58 -5.61
N VAL A 117 -4.18 9.71 -6.10
CA VAL A 117 -4.21 9.25 -7.50
C VAL A 117 -5.46 8.41 -7.76
N LEU A 118 -5.73 7.38 -6.96
CA LEU A 118 -6.89 6.52 -7.18
C LEU A 118 -8.21 7.25 -6.91
N GLY A 119 -8.24 8.11 -5.89
CA GLY A 119 -9.43 8.89 -5.58
C GLY A 119 -9.72 9.97 -6.64
N SER A 120 -8.70 10.63 -7.21
CA SER A 120 -8.92 11.56 -8.34
C SER A 120 -9.45 10.85 -9.59
N ILE A 121 -9.00 9.62 -9.86
CA ILE A 121 -9.54 8.78 -10.93
C ILE A 121 -11.00 8.39 -10.64
N ALA A 122 -11.33 8.01 -9.40
CA ALA A 122 -12.68 7.66 -9.00
C ALA A 122 -13.66 8.83 -9.14
N VAL A 123 -13.26 10.03 -8.68
CA VAL A 123 -14.05 11.26 -8.83
C VAL A 123 -14.21 11.62 -10.32
N GLY A 124 -13.12 11.59 -11.09
CA GLY A 124 -13.13 12.03 -12.49
C GLY A 124 -13.86 11.09 -13.45
N VAL A 125 -13.78 9.77 -13.25
CA VAL A 125 -14.32 8.79 -14.21
C VAL A 125 -15.69 8.26 -13.81
N ASN A 126 -15.96 8.13 -12.51
CA ASN A 126 -17.18 7.51 -11.99
C ASN A 126 -18.08 8.51 -11.24
N ASN A 127 -17.74 9.82 -11.23
CA ASN A 127 -18.45 10.87 -10.49
C ASN A 127 -18.75 10.47 -9.04
N VAL A 128 -17.80 9.77 -8.42
CA VAL A 128 -17.91 9.36 -7.03
C VAL A 128 -17.82 10.61 -6.16
N SER A 129 -18.94 11.00 -5.57
CA SER A 129 -18.98 12.05 -4.54
C SER A 129 -18.82 11.40 -3.17
N LEU A 130 -17.62 11.55 -2.61
CA LEU A 130 -17.29 11.24 -1.22
C LEU A 130 -17.37 12.54 -0.41
N GLY A 131 -18.05 12.49 0.73
CA GLY A 131 -18.06 13.60 1.68
C GLY A 131 -16.66 13.83 2.27
N THR A 132 -16.39 15.04 2.75
CA THR A 132 -15.12 15.38 3.43
C THR A 132 -14.82 14.45 4.60
N ASP A 133 -15.86 14.01 5.31
CA ASP A 133 -15.74 13.08 6.43
C ASP A 133 -15.29 11.68 5.98
N GLN A 134 -15.78 11.20 4.83
CA GLN A 134 -15.39 9.91 4.26
C GLN A 134 -13.94 9.91 3.78
N TRP A 135 -13.45 11.05 3.26
CA TRP A 135 -12.03 11.21 2.94
C TRP A 135 -11.15 11.18 4.18
N LEU A 136 -11.58 11.84 5.27
CA LEU A 136 -10.86 11.81 6.54
C LEU A 136 -10.82 10.40 7.15
N GLU A 137 -11.93 9.67 7.07
CA GLU A 137 -12.01 8.28 7.52
C GLU A 137 -11.10 7.36 6.69
N LEU A 138 -11.16 7.46 5.37
CA LEU A 138 -10.27 6.73 4.45
C LEU A 138 -8.79 7.00 4.77
N LEU A 139 -8.42 8.27 4.95
CA LEU A 139 -7.07 8.64 5.34
C LEU A 139 -6.69 8.07 6.70
N GLY A 140 -7.57 8.14 7.70
CA GLY A 140 -7.34 7.57 9.02
C GLY A 140 -7.08 6.06 8.97
N VAL A 141 -7.93 5.33 8.24
CA VAL A 141 -7.80 3.88 8.05
C VAL A 141 -6.51 3.54 7.33
N VAL A 142 -6.15 4.26 6.27
CA VAL A 142 -4.91 4.03 5.51
C VAL A 142 -3.66 4.32 6.35
N LEU A 143 -3.67 5.40 7.13
CA LEU A 143 -2.54 5.78 7.99
C LEU A 143 -2.30 4.75 9.10
N ILE A 144 -3.35 4.25 9.74
CA ILE A 144 -3.24 3.25 10.80
C ILE A 144 -2.97 1.86 10.21
N GLY A 145 -3.73 1.48 9.18
CA GLY A 145 -3.68 0.16 8.56
C GLY A 145 -2.36 -0.16 7.86
N GLN A 146 -1.61 0.84 7.38
CA GLN A 146 -0.32 0.60 6.75
C GLN A 146 0.80 0.28 7.75
N LEU A 147 0.69 0.68 9.02
CA LEU A 147 1.73 0.42 10.03
C LEU A 147 2.01 -1.08 10.23
N PRO A 148 1.02 -1.96 10.44
CA PRO A 148 1.28 -3.40 10.51
C PRO A 148 1.81 -3.96 9.19
N VAL A 149 1.35 -3.44 8.05
CA VAL A 149 1.84 -3.85 6.72
C VAL A 149 3.32 -3.49 6.56
N LEU A 150 3.73 -2.30 7.00
CA LEU A 150 5.13 -1.90 7.02
C LEU A 150 5.96 -2.85 7.88
N MET A 151 5.47 -3.20 9.07
CA MET A 151 6.18 -4.12 9.97
C MET A 151 6.40 -5.49 9.33
N ILE A 152 5.42 -6.00 8.59
CA ILE A 152 5.55 -7.23 7.80
C ILE A 152 6.56 -7.04 6.66
N GLY A 153 6.53 -5.93 5.94
CA GLY A 153 7.53 -5.60 4.92
C GLY A 153 8.96 -5.52 5.46
N ILE A 154 9.14 -4.95 6.66
CA ILE A 154 10.41 -4.93 7.37
C ILE A 154 10.82 -6.36 7.77
N ALA A 155 9.90 -7.19 8.27
CA ALA A 155 10.18 -8.58 8.60
C ALA A 155 10.63 -9.38 7.37
N LEU A 156 9.97 -9.19 6.22
CA LEU A 156 10.35 -9.79 4.94
C LEU A 156 11.78 -9.41 4.52
N SER A 157 12.22 -8.17 4.81
CA SER A 157 13.59 -7.73 4.47
C SER A 157 14.71 -8.57 5.14
N TYR A 158 14.40 -9.36 6.18
CA TYR A 158 15.35 -10.28 6.84
C TYR A 158 15.57 -11.59 6.08
N ILE A 159 14.82 -11.84 5.02
CA ILE A 159 15.04 -13.01 4.17
C ILE A 159 16.33 -12.82 3.35
N HIS A 160 17.28 -13.74 3.51
CA HIS A 160 18.62 -13.61 2.92
C HIS A 160 18.65 -13.81 1.39
N ARG A 161 17.81 -14.69 0.84
CA ARG A 161 17.76 -14.95 -0.61
C ARG A 161 16.71 -14.06 -1.28
N GLU A 162 17.08 -13.36 -2.35
CA GLU A 162 16.14 -12.53 -3.12
C GLU A 162 14.96 -13.33 -3.70
N GLU A 163 15.23 -14.56 -4.17
CA GLU A 163 14.19 -15.48 -4.64
C GLU A 163 13.16 -15.79 -3.53
N MET A 164 13.63 -16.11 -2.33
CA MET A 164 12.76 -16.41 -1.19
C MET A 164 12.00 -15.16 -0.73
N LEU A 165 12.61 -13.98 -0.81
CA LEU A 165 11.94 -12.72 -0.51
C LEU A 165 10.77 -12.51 -1.48
N SER A 166 11.02 -12.61 -2.79
CA SER A 166 9.98 -12.44 -3.80
C SER A 166 8.85 -13.48 -3.64
N LEU A 167 9.20 -14.75 -3.39
CA LEU A 167 8.21 -15.80 -3.12
C LEU A 167 7.37 -15.51 -1.89
N ALA A 168 7.99 -15.09 -0.78
CA ALA A 168 7.29 -14.75 0.46
C ALA A 168 6.40 -13.51 0.28
N SER A 169 6.89 -12.47 -0.41
CA SER A 169 6.11 -11.27 -0.73
C SER A 169 4.87 -11.61 -1.55
N ASN A 170 5.01 -12.43 -2.60
CA ASN A 170 3.88 -12.92 -3.38
C ASN A 170 2.90 -13.71 -2.50
N LEU A 171 3.40 -14.69 -1.74
CA LEU A 171 2.57 -15.56 -0.89
C LEU A 171 1.82 -14.79 0.20
N LEU A 172 2.27 -13.60 0.60
CA LEU A 172 1.53 -12.70 1.49
C LEU A 172 0.57 -11.78 0.75
N THR A 173 0.99 -11.20 -0.38
CA THR A 173 0.15 -10.31 -1.18
C THR A 173 -1.09 -11.02 -1.70
N PHE A 174 -0.96 -12.24 -2.21
CA PHE A 174 -2.08 -12.98 -2.81
C PHE A 174 -3.23 -13.22 -1.80
N PRO A 175 -3.02 -13.86 -0.63
CA PRO A 175 -4.06 -14.01 0.38
C PRO A 175 -4.63 -12.68 0.85
N MET A 176 -3.79 -11.66 1.09
CA MET A 176 -4.28 -10.35 1.53
C MET A 176 -5.15 -9.66 0.47
N ALA A 177 -4.81 -9.80 -0.81
CA ALA A 177 -5.61 -9.27 -1.92
C ALA A 177 -6.96 -10.00 -2.05
N ILE A 178 -7.01 -11.30 -1.78
CA ILE A 178 -8.29 -12.02 -1.71
C ILE A 178 -9.08 -11.52 -0.50
N ILE A 179 -8.42 -11.27 0.66
CA ILE A 179 -9.10 -10.88 1.91
C ILE A 179 -9.70 -9.48 1.79
N SER A 180 -9.03 -8.60 1.05
CA SER A 180 -9.59 -7.28 0.75
C SER A 180 -10.81 -7.34 -0.18
N GLY A 181 -11.08 -8.47 -0.84
CA GLY A 181 -12.16 -8.62 -1.80
C GLY A 181 -11.82 -8.13 -3.22
N LEU A 182 -10.52 -7.96 -3.51
CA LEU A 182 -10.01 -7.38 -4.77
C LEU A 182 -10.43 -8.16 -6.02
N TRP A 183 -10.50 -9.49 -5.92
CA TRP A 183 -10.77 -10.38 -7.06
C TRP A 183 -12.09 -11.12 -6.95
N TRP A 184 -12.55 -11.40 -5.73
CA TRP A 184 -13.86 -12.00 -5.51
C TRP A 184 -14.66 -11.18 -4.50
N PRO A 185 -15.95 -10.89 -4.78
CA PRO A 185 -16.85 -10.36 -3.78
C PRO A 185 -16.82 -11.25 -2.55
N ILE A 186 -16.64 -10.66 -1.37
CA ILE A 186 -16.56 -11.40 -0.10
C ILE A 186 -17.83 -12.25 0.14
N THR A 187 -18.95 -11.83 -0.45
CA THR A 187 -20.23 -12.57 -0.45
C THR A 187 -20.15 -13.95 -1.11
N MET A 188 -19.24 -14.15 -2.06
CA MET A 188 -19.01 -15.42 -2.77
C MET A 188 -18.03 -16.37 -2.06
N LEU A 189 -17.31 -15.89 -1.05
CA LEU A 189 -16.31 -16.69 -0.32
C LEU A 189 -16.98 -17.55 0.76
N PRO A 190 -16.43 -18.72 1.13
CA PRO A 190 -17.01 -19.60 2.15
C PRO A 190 -17.11 -18.92 3.54
N ASN A 191 -18.06 -19.36 4.38
CA ASN A 191 -18.43 -18.66 5.62
C ASN A 191 -17.27 -18.44 6.62
N TRP A 192 -16.30 -19.37 6.70
CA TRP A 192 -15.11 -19.21 7.55
C TRP A 192 -14.23 -18.03 7.12
N TYR A 193 -14.27 -17.68 5.84
CA TYR A 193 -13.52 -16.57 5.25
C TYR A 193 -14.21 -15.23 5.48
N LYS A 194 -15.55 -15.19 5.34
CA LYS A 194 -16.35 -13.99 5.61
C LYS A 194 -16.12 -13.48 7.04
N LEU A 195 -15.94 -14.38 8.01
CA LEU A 195 -15.68 -14.04 9.41
C LEU A 195 -14.33 -13.34 9.62
N LEU A 196 -13.32 -13.64 8.80
CA LEU A 196 -12.01 -13.00 8.83
C LEU A 196 -12.05 -11.64 8.13
N ALA A 197 -12.67 -11.58 6.94
CA ALA A 197 -12.81 -10.35 6.18
C ALA A 197 -13.68 -9.31 6.91
N SER A 198 -14.80 -9.72 7.52
CA SER A 198 -15.70 -8.82 8.25
C SER A 198 -15.09 -8.23 9.52
N ARG A 199 -14.02 -8.81 10.06
CA ARG A 199 -13.30 -8.28 11.23
C ARG A 199 -12.17 -7.33 10.84
N CYS A 200 -11.71 -7.36 9.60
CA CYS A 200 -10.57 -6.57 9.13
C CYS A 200 -10.97 -5.40 8.20
N GLN A 201 -12.19 -5.40 7.65
CA GLN A 201 -12.71 -4.26 6.89
C GLN A 201 -13.42 -3.27 7.82
N PRO A 202 -13.07 -1.97 7.78
CA PRO A 202 -13.94 -0.94 8.31
C PRO A 202 -15.24 -0.96 7.49
N THR A 203 -16.35 -1.07 8.21
CA THR A 203 -17.70 -1.04 7.63
C THR A 203 -18.00 0.37 7.12
N LEU A 204 -17.89 0.56 5.80
CA LEU A 204 -18.48 1.69 5.07
C LEU A 204 -19.48 1.19 4.03
#